data_AF-A0A392PUJ1-F1
#
_entry.id   AF-A0A392PUJ1-F1
#
_cell.length_a   1.000
_cell.length_b   1.000
_cell.length_c   1.000
_cell.angle_alpha   90.00
_cell.angle_beta   90.00
_cell.angle_gamma   90.00
#
_symmetry.space_group_name_H-M   'P 1'
#
loop_
_entity.id
_entity.type
_entity.pdbx_description
1 polymer ?
#
loop_
_entity_poly.entity_id
_entity_poly.type
_entity_poly.pdbx_seq_one_letter_code
_entity_poly.pdbx_strand_id
1 'polypeptide(L)'
;IEEDMVDGFPYEVPEEYRNLPLLKGRAAVDMKVKIKDNPNLEECVFHIVLDGYNAPVTAGNFVDLVERHFYDGMEIQRGNKSDI
;
A
#
# COMPACT_ATOMS: atom_id res chain seq x y z
N ILE A 1 -18.45 -6.47 -14.30
CA ILE A 1 -18.07 -7.01 -12.96
C ILE A 1 -18.65 -6.03 -11.92
N GLU A 2 -18.92 -6.40 -10.66
CA GLU A 2 -19.52 -5.46 -9.68
C GLU A 2 -18.71 -4.15 -9.51
N GLU A 3 -17.42 -4.17 -9.86
CA GLU A 3 -16.51 -3.02 -9.91
C GLU A 3 -16.89 -1.96 -10.98
N ASP A 4 -17.75 -2.28 -11.95
CA ASP A 4 -18.22 -1.34 -13.00
C ASP A 4 -19.53 -0.62 -12.63
N MET A 5 -20.12 -0.92 -11.46
CA MET A 5 -21.47 -0.44 -11.08
C MET A 5 -21.46 0.82 -10.21
N VAL A 6 -20.31 1.50 -10.05
CA VAL A 6 -20.19 2.72 -9.23
C VAL A 6 -19.72 3.87 -10.11
N ASP A 7 -20.64 4.77 -10.47
CA ASP A 7 -20.41 5.94 -11.36
C ASP A 7 -19.43 7.00 -10.81
N GLY A 8 -18.94 6.82 -9.58
CA GLY A 8 -18.05 7.76 -8.94
C GLY A 8 -17.48 7.23 -7.63
N PHE A 9 -16.47 7.92 -7.13
CA PHE A 9 -15.87 7.56 -5.85
C PHE A 9 -16.91 7.76 -4.73
N PRO A 10 -17.16 6.76 -3.85
CA PRO A 10 -18.36 6.71 -3.01
C PRO A 10 -18.43 7.76 -1.90
N TYR A 11 -17.34 8.49 -1.64
CA TYR A 11 -17.23 9.43 -0.52
C TYR A 11 -16.47 10.69 -0.92
N GLU A 12 -16.85 11.84 -0.35
CA GLU A 12 -16.07 13.07 -0.48
C GLU A 12 -14.97 13.10 0.58
N VAL A 13 -13.73 13.31 0.14
CA VAL A 13 -12.59 13.48 1.04
C VAL A 13 -12.67 14.88 1.68
N PRO A 14 -12.48 15.01 3.01
CA PRO A 14 -12.46 16.30 3.69
C PRO A 14 -11.53 17.32 3.00
N GLU A 15 -11.93 18.59 2.99
CA GLU A 15 -11.23 19.66 2.26
C GLU A 15 -9.76 19.79 2.66
N GLU A 16 -9.47 19.59 3.93
CA GLU A 16 -8.12 19.62 4.51
C GLU A 16 -7.15 18.60 3.88
N TYR A 17 -7.66 17.50 3.28
CA TYR A 17 -6.83 16.47 2.64
C TYR A 17 -6.89 16.49 1.10
N ARG A 18 -7.65 17.41 0.47
CA ARG A 18 -7.81 17.42 -1.00
C ARG A 18 -6.51 17.63 -1.77
N ASN A 19 -5.54 18.30 -1.16
CA ASN A 19 -4.23 18.59 -1.77
C ASN A 19 -3.19 17.48 -1.52
N LEU A 20 -3.55 16.43 -0.79
CA LEU A 20 -2.68 15.27 -0.58
C LEU A 20 -2.87 14.26 -1.73
N PRO A 21 -1.92 13.33 -1.93
CA PRO A 21 -2.12 12.21 -2.85
C PRO A 21 -3.33 11.37 -2.43
N LEU A 22 -4.22 11.09 -3.38
CA LEU A 22 -5.45 10.32 -3.16
C LEU A 22 -5.51 9.13 -4.12
N LEU A 23 -5.77 7.94 -3.59
CA LEU A 23 -6.09 6.77 -4.42
C LEU A 23 -7.60 6.66 -4.58
N LYS A 24 -8.12 7.00 -5.77
CA LYS A 24 -9.55 6.91 -6.09
C LYS A 24 -9.87 5.63 -6.85
N GLY A 25 -9.78 4.50 -6.15
CA GLY A 25 -10.03 3.17 -6.71
C GLY A 25 -9.15 2.12 -6.03
N ARG A 26 -8.74 1.09 -6.77
CA ARG A 26 -7.75 0.11 -6.30
C ARG A 26 -6.46 0.23 -7.07
N ALA A 27 -5.36 -0.04 -6.39
CA ALA A 27 -4.05 -0.20 -7.00
C ALA A 27 -3.42 -1.49 -6.50
N ALA A 28 -2.56 -2.10 -7.30
CA ALA A 28 -1.80 -3.28 -6.90
C ALA A 28 -0.30 -2.99 -7.04
N VAL A 29 0.47 -3.44 -6.05
CA VAL A 29 1.93 -3.30 -6.04
C VAL A 29 2.58 -4.62 -5.68
N ASP A 30 3.78 -4.85 -6.21
CA ASP A 30 4.62 -5.98 -5.86
C ASP A 30 5.77 -5.51 -4.97
N MET A 31 5.82 -6.03 -3.73
CA MET A 31 6.88 -5.74 -2.78
C MET A 31 7.87 -6.89 -2.76
N LYS A 32 9.07 -6.62 -3.28
CA LYS A 32 10.16 -7.57 -3.37
C LYS A 32 11.07 -7.47 -2.14
N VAL A 33 11.14 -8.53 -1.35
CA VAL A 33 11.90 -8.56 -0.09
C VAL A 33 13.01 -9.61 -0.19
N LYS A 34 14.24 -9.17 0.08
CA LYS A 34 15.38 -10.07 0.25
C LYS A 34 15.42 -10.58 1.70
N ILE A 35 15.57 -11.89 1.86
CA ILE A 35 15.63 -12.55 3.15
C ILE A 35 17.07 -12.96 3.41
N LYS A 36 17.68 -12.38 4.45
CA LYS A 36 19.02 -12.77 4.90
C LYS A 36 18.93 -14.05 5.75
N ASP A 37 19.98 -14.86 5.69
CA ASP A 37 20.20 -16.02 6.58
C ASP A 37 19.10 -17.10 6.56
N ASN A 38 18.44 -17.30 5.41
CA ASN A 38 17.50 -18.39 5.21
C ASN A 38 18.00 -19.33 4.09
N PRO A 39 18.36 -20.60 4.39
CA PRO A 39 18.92 -21.51 3.41
C PRO A 39 17.93 -21.98 2.33
N ASN A 40 16.63 -21.73 2.53
CA ASN A 40 15.57 -22.21 1.65
C ASN A 40 14.88 -21.08 0.87
N LEU A 41 15.11 -19.81 1.25
CA LEU A 41 14.39 -18.68 0.67
C LEU A 41 15.24 -17.41 0.72
N GLU A 42 15.76 -16.99 -0.42
CA GLU A 42 16.59 -15.78 -0.55
C GLU A 42 15.75 -14.52 -0.81
N GLU A 43 14.57 -14.70 -1.41
CA GLU A 43 13.73 -13.60 -1.89
C GLU A 43 12.26 -14.02 -1.93
N CYS A 44 11.38 -13.09 -1.62
CA CYS A 44 9.93 -13.28 -1.74
C CYS A 44 9.30 -12.03 -2.34
N VAL A 45 8.26 -12.22 -3.16
CA VAL A 45 7.45 -11.14 -3.73
C VAL A 45 6.06 -11.20 -3.10
N PHE A 46 5.67 -10.12 -2.43
CA PHE A 46 4.33 -9.96 -1.87
C PHE A 46 3.51 -9.10 -2.81
N HIS A 47 2.39 -9.66 -3.29
CA HIS A 47 1.40 -8.89 -4.04
C HIS A 47 0.44 -8.22 -3.07
N ILE A 48 0.33 -6.88 -3.15
CA ILE A 48 -0.47 -6.07 -2.22
C ILE A 48 -1.50 -5.29 -3.02
N VAL A 49 -2.79 -5.47 -2.69
CA VAL A 49 -3.89 -4.68 -3.24
C VAL A 49 -4.27 -3.59 -2.25
N LEU A 50 -4.18 -2.35 -2.70
CA LEU A 50 -4.54 -1.15 -1.95
C LEU A 50 -5.99 -0.77 -2.24
N ASP A 51 -6.77 -0.62 -1.17
CA ASP A 51 -8.19 -0.30 -1.26
C ASP A 51 -8.45 1.19 -1.02
N GLY A 52 -8.33 1.98 -2.09
CA GLY A 52 -8.59 3.40 -2.06
C GLY A 52 -10.04 3.71 -1.70
N TYR A 53 -11.02 2.88 -2.08
CA TYR A 53 -12.45 3.12 -1.79
C TYR A 53 -12.74 3.35 -0.30
N ASN A 54 -12.13 2.56 0.57
CA ASN A 54 -12.27 2.70 2.01
C ASN A 54 -11.20 3.62 2.64
N ALA A 55 -10.03 3.73 2.02
CA ALA A 55 -8.87 4.42 2.60
C ALA A 55 -8.13 5.32 1.58
N PRO A 56 -8.77 6.34 1.01
CA PRO A 56 -8.24 7.07 -0.15
C PRO A 56 -6.97 7.85 0.15
N VAL A 57 -6.88 8.47 1.33
CA VAL A 57 -5.74 9.32 1.73
C VAL A 57 -4.52 8.47 2.07
N THR A 58 -4.70 7.42 2.88
CA THR A 58 -3.58 6.57 3.31
C THR A 58 -3.07 5.70 2.16
N ALA A 59 -3.97 5.11 1.35
CA ALA A 59 -3.57 4.36 0.17
C ALA A 59 -2.93 5.28 -0.89
N GLY A 60 -3.47 6.50 -1.08
CA GLY A 60 -2.90 7.49 -1.98
C GLY A 60 -1.48 7.90 -1.58
N ASN A 61 -1.27 8.22 -0.29
CA ASN A 61 0.06 8.54 0.23
C ASN A 61 1.04 7.38 0.09
N PHE A 62 0.62 6.14 0.36
CA PHE A 62 1.49 4.98 0.19
C PHE A 62 1.91 4.79 -1.28
N VAL A 63 0.96 4.88 -2.23
CA VAL A 63 1.26 4.78 -3.66
C VAL A 63 2.20 5.90 -4.12
N ASP A 64 1.99 7.14 -3.68
CA ASP A 64 2.89 8.27 -3.98
C ASP A 64 4.31 8.02 -3.47
N LEU A 65 4.47 7.45 -2.28
CA LEU A 65 5.79 7.07 -1.75
C LEU A 65 6.43 5.92 -2.55
N VAL A 66 5.64 4.95 -3.00
CA VAL A 66 6.11 3.87 -3.89
C VAL A 66 6.61 4.43 -5.23
N GLU A 67 5.84 5.31 -5.88
CA GLU A 67 6.24 5.95 -7.15
C GLU A 67 7.51 6.79 -7.03
N ARG A 68 7.79 7.32 -5.83
CA ARG A 68 9.02 8.05 -5.51
C ARG A 68 10.18 7.15 -5.11
N HIS A 69 10.04 5.83 -5.23
CA HIS A 69 11.04 4.83 -4.84
C HIS A 69 11.44 4.90 -3.36
N PHE A 70 10.57 5.42 -2.49
CA PHE A 70 10.91 5.69 -1.09
C PHE A 70 11.26 4.42 -0.30
N TYR A 71 10.60 3.29 -0.62
CA TYR A 71 10.77 2.03 0.10
C TYR A 71 11.90 1.14 -0.46
N ASP A 72 12.49 1.51 -1.60
CA ASP A 72 13.47 0.67 -2.28
C ASP A 72 14.75 0.54 -1.44
N GLY A 73 15.13 -0.70 -1.14
CA GLY A 73 16.34 -1.00 -0.36
C GLY A 73 16.22 -0.76 1.15
N MET A 74 15.04 -0.42 1.66
CA MET A 74 14.80 -0.22 3.08
C MET A 74 14.88 -1.53 3.87
N GLU A 75 15.60 -1.54 5.01
CA GLU A 75 15.60 -2.68 5.92
C GLU A 75 14.33 -2.72 6.78
N ILE A 76 13.76 -3.90 6.97
CA ILE A 76 12.54 -4.10 7.76
C ILE A 76 12.93 -4.45 9.19
N GLN A 77 12.40 -3.70 10.16
CA GLN A 77 12.49 -4.05 11.58
C GLN A 77 11.25 -4.86 11.99
N ARG A 78 11.46 -5.98 12.68
CA ARG A 78 10.38 -6.81 13.24
C ARG A 78 10.39 -6.69 14.76
N GLY A 79 9.34 -6.10 15.34
CA GLY A 79 9.05 -6.18 16.77
C GLY A 79 8.18 -7.40 17.09
N ASN A 80 8.48 -8.10 18.18
CA ASN A 80 7.62 -9.18 18.68
C ASN A 80 6.37 -8.61 19.36
N LYS A 81 5.23 -9.28 19.18
CA LYS A 81 4.01 -9.07 19.98
C LYS A 81 3.84 -10.29 20.89
N SER A 82 4.52 -10.27 22.03
CA SER A 82 4.34 -11.26 23.10
C SER A 82 4.72 -10.62 24.44
N ASP A 83 3.92 -9.62 24.82
CA ASP A 83 3.90 -9.00 26.16
C ASP A 83 2.44 -8.86 26.64
N ILE A 84 1.65 -9.95 26.57
CA ILE A 84 0.42 -10.17 27.34
C ILE A 84 0.34 -11.66 27.68
#